data_AF-A0A512CA30-F1
#
_entry.id   AF-A0A512CA30-F1
#
_cell.length_a   1.000
_cell.length_b   1.000
_cell.length_c   1.000
_cell.angle_alpha   90.00
_cell.angle_beta   90.00
_cell.angle_gamma   90.00
#
_symmetry.space_group_name_H-M   'P 1'
#
loop_
_entity.id
_entity.type
_entity.pdbx_description
1 polymer ?
#
loop_
_entity_poly.entity_id
_entity_poly.type
_entity_poly.pdbx_seq_one_letter_code
_entity_poly.pdbx_strand_id
1 'polypeptide(L)'
;MADETARLKELRSYHIMGSPPEKELDELAKIASLICNVPISLITIIDKDRQWLMVNSGLGISETKRKDSFCQHALHKPKEVLVVRDSTKDLRFKNNPFVIGEPKIRFYAGAPLETPNGNVLGTLCVLDNRPRSISSNHKKALQILAKKAMDYLNTRKLLLEQNSKIETNISELKKLTDNVPGGIFQLKMDPNGELNFEFLSSGMKALHPTINFEEWAKSPELGFSLIHPDDIGPFQKSLSDSLLSLTPFCIEYRVKVKNEYNWHYISAKPQKMPDGSVLLYGSFQNINNRIEFGNALEQISFDISHVLRKPVTSLLGLTQLLEDGKAINKSELMEYVGYIKSVSIELDQFTRDLDKIYREKRKKFNSKKN
;
A
#
# COMPACT_ATOMS: atom_id res chain seq x y z
N MET A 1 32.74 -9.56 26.79
CA MET A 1 31.51 -10.24 27.25
C MET A 1 30.47 -9.97 26.19
N ALA A 2 29.76 -10.98 25.68
CA ALA A 2 28.65 -10.73 24.76
C ALA A 2 27.60 -9.88 25.49
N ASP A 3 27.10 -8.83 24.85
CA ASP A 3 26.11 -7.93 25.46
C ASP A 3 24.77 -8.67 25.57
N GLU A 4 24.42 -9.09 26.79
CA GLU A 4 23.15 -9.77 27.08
C GLU A 4 21.94 -8.93 26.65
N THR A 5 22.06 -7.60 26.71
CA THR A 5 21.00 -6.69 26.26
C THR A 5 20.79 -6.80 24.75
N ALA A 6 21.88 -6.82 23.98
CA ALA A 6 21.84 -7.02 22.53
C ALA A 6 21.28 -8.40 22.17
N ARG A 7 21.72 -9.47 22.86
CA ARG A 7 21.22 -10.83 22.66
C ARG A 7 19.71 -10.94 22.93
N LEU A 8 19.22 -10.35 24.01
CA LEU A 8 17.79 -10.34 24.36
C LEU A 8 16.97 -9.49 23.38
N LYS A 9 17.50 -8.35 22.92
CA LYS A 9 16.87 -7.53 21.87
C LYS A 9 16.76 -8.33 20.57
N GLU A 10 17.81 -9.03 20.19
CA GLU A 10 17.81 -9.89 19.02
C GLU A 10 16.83 -11.05 19.19
N LEU A 11 16.83 -11.75 20.33
CA LEU A 11 15.86 -12.82 20.62
C LEU A 11 14.41 -12.35 20.41
N ARG A 12 14.05 -11.18 20.93
CA ARG A 12 12.70 -10.61 20.79
C ARG A 12 12.33 -10.40 19.33
N SER A 13 13.27 -10.05 18.46
CA SER A 13 13.02 -9.84 17.02
C SER A 13 12.58 -11.10 16.28
N TYR A 14 12.86 -12.30 16.79
CA TYR A 14 12.42 -13.55 16.15
C TYR A 14 10.96 -13.89 16.45
N HIS A 15 10.32 -13.28 17.46
CA HIS A 15 8.92 -13.59 17.83
C HIS A 15 8.66 -15.10 18.00
N ILE A 16 9.58 -15.76 18.73
CA ILE A 16 9.61 -17.22 18.91
C ILE A 16 9.23 -17.69 20.33
N MET A 17 9.18 -16.77 21.30
CA MET A 17 8.80 -17.12 22.66
C MET A 17 7.29 -17.36 22.73
N GLY A 18 6.87 -18.55 23.14
CA GLY A 18 5.45 -18.91 23.20
C GLY A 18 4.81 -19.22 21.83
N SER A 19 5.61 -19.41 20.78
CA SER A 19 5.09 -19.85 19.48
C SER A 19 4.53 -21.28 19.58
N PRO A 20 3.54 -21.64 18.74
CA PRO A 20 3.10 -23.02 18.63
C PRO A 20 4.25 -23.94 18.17
N PRO A 21 4.15 -25.26 18.40
CA PRO A 21 5.11 -26.23 17.87
C PRO A 21 5.21 -26.15 16.35
N GLU A 22 6.43 -26.20 15.81
CA GLU A 22 6.72 -26.09 14.39
C GLU A 22 7.36 -27.40 13.91
N LYS A 23 6.70 -28.07 12.96
CA LYS A 23 7.03 -29.45 12.54
C LYS A 23 8.47 -29.59 12.05
N GLU A 24 8.98 -28.60 11.33
CA GLU A 24 10.36 -28.63 10.82
C GLU A 24 11.40 -28.66 11.95
N LEU A 25 11.14 -27.94 13.05
CA LEU A 25 12.01 -27.92 14.22
C LEU A 25 11.92 -29.24 15.01
N ASP A 26 10.72 -29.81 15.12
CA ASP A 26 10.49 -31.12 15.73
C ASP A 26 11.27 -32.23 15.00
N GLU A 27 11.24 -32.22 13.67
CA GLU A 27 11.97 -33.17 12.84
C GLU A 27 13.49 -33.04 13.02
N LEU A 28 14.03 -31.83 13.07
CA LEU A 28 15.45 -31.59 13.31
C LEU A 28 15.90 -32.12 14.69
N ALA A 29 15.11 -31.87 15.73
CA ALA A 29 15.36 -32.42 17.06
C ALA A 29 15.30 -33.95 17.07
N LYS A 30 14.32 -34.54 16.38
CA LYS A 30 14.19 -36.00 16.26
C LYS A 30 15.38 -36.63 15.54
N ILE A 31 15.87 -36.01 14.48
CA ILE A 31 17.10 -36.45 13.78
C ILE A 31 18.30 -36.40 14.74
N ALA A 32 18.41 -35.35 15.56
CA ALA A 32 19.49 -35.26 16.56
C ALA A 32 19.45 -36.45 17.55
N SER A 33 18.26 -36.82 18.05
CA SER A 33 18.13 -37.98 18.94
C SER A 33 18.51 -39.30 18.26
N LEU A 34 18.12 -39.49 16.99
CA LEU A 34 18.43 -40.69 16.22
C LEU A 34 19.93 -40.81 15.96
N ILE A 35 20.58 -39.73 15.52
CA ILE A 35 22.02 -39.70 15.25
C ILE A 35 22.83 -39.98 16.52
N CYS A 36 22.45 -39.39 17.66
CA CYS A 36 23.16 -39.59 18.92
C CYS A 36 22.73 -40.84 19.70
N ASN A 37 21.71 -41.56 19.21
CA ASN A 37 21.10 -42.72 19.86
C ASN A 37 20.73 -42.47 21.33
N VAL A 38 20.00 -41.37 21.57
CA VAL A 38 19.53 -40.93 22.90
C VAL A 38 18.01 -40.76 22.93
N PRO A 39 17.36 -40.88 24.11
CA PRO A 39 15.90 -40.81 24.20
C PRO A 39 15.34 -39.39 24.17
N ILE A 40 16.14 -38.36 24.48
CA ILE A 40 15.65 -36.99 24.65
C ILE A 40 16.37 -36.05 23.68
N SER A 41 15.60 -35.22 22.98
CA SER A 41 16.11 -34.12 22.15
C SER A 41 15.23 -32.89 22.24
N LEU A 42 15.85 -31.72 22.30
CA LEU A 42 15.19 -30.44 22.54
C LEU A 42 15.76 -29.36 21.62
N ILE A 43 14.93 -28.37 21.33
CA ILE A 43 15.35 -27.05 20.87
C ILE A 43 14.91 -26.08 21.93
N THR A 44 15.88 -25.38 22.51
CA THR A 44 15.67 -24.53 23.69
C THR A 44 16.10 -23.12 23.39
N ILE A 45 15.37 -22.15 23.95
CA ILE A 45 15.61 -20.72 23.81
C ILE A 45 15.80 -20.12 25.20
N ILE A 46 16.84 -19.31 25.38
CA ILE A 46 17.19 -18.73 26.68
C ILE A 46 16.77 -17.27 26.72
N ASP A 47 15.77 -16.98 27.54
CA ASP A 47 15.31 -15.63 27.84
C ASP A 47 16.04 -15.07 29.07
N LYS A 48 15.62 -13.91 29.59
CA LYS A 48 16.23 -13.27 30.76
C LYS A 48 16.26 -14.20 31.98
N ASP A 49 15.11 -14.76 32.35
CA ASP A 49 14.94 -15.49 33.63
C ASP A 49 14.56 -16.97 33.46
N ARG A 50 14.28 -17.41 32.22
CA ARG A 50 13.79 -18.76 31.90
C ARG A 50 14.43 -19.36 30.65
N GLN A 51 14.36 -20.67 30.56
CA GLN A 51 14.56 -21.43 29.34
C GLN A 51 13.20 -21.89 28.82
N TRP A 52 12.87 -21.54 27.59
CA TRP A 52 11.71 -22.04 26.87
C TRP A 52 12.10 -23.27 26.05
N LEU A 53 11.33 -24.36 26.15
CA LEU A 53 11.52 -25.56 25.35
C LEU A 53 10.59 -25.47 24.14
N MET A 54 11.13 -24.94 23.04
CA MET A 54 10.40 -24.78 21.78
C MET A 54 10.07 -26.14 21.16
N VAL A 55 11.01 -27.07 21.24
CA VAL A 55 10.80 -28.48 20.92
C VAL A 55 11.10 -29.29 22.16
N ASN A 56 10.17 -30.16 22.53
CA ASN A 56 10.34 -31.08 23.64
C ASN A 56 9.99 -32.51 23.23
N SER A 57 11.02 -33.28 22.86
CA SER A 57 10.90 -34.73 22.72
C SER A 57 11.52 -35.40 23.96
N GLY A 58 10.69 -35.77 24.94
CA GLY A 58 11.06 -36.70 26.02
C GLY A 58 11.12 -36.15 27.45
N LEU A 59 10.85 -34.85 27.70
CA LEU A 59 10.84 -34.28 29.06
C LEU A 59 9.46 -33.86 29.58
N GLY A 60 8.46 -33.65 28.72
CA GLY A 60 7.08 -33.33 29.13
C GLY A 60 6.88 -32.00 29.88
N ILE A 61 7.80 -31.04 29.73
CA ILE A 61 7.77 -29.70 30.37
C ILE A 61 7.95 -28.60 29.33
N SER A 62 7.28 -27.46 29.45
CA SER A 62 7.36 -26.37 28.47
C SER A 62 8.47 -25.35 28.76
N GLU A 63 8.82 -25.16 30.03
CA GLU A 63 9.86 -24.21 30.44
C GLU A 63 10.57 -24.63 31.74
N THR A 64 11.77 -24.08 31.95
CA THR A 64 12.54 -24.22 33.18
C THR A 64 13.15 -22.88 33.61
N LYS A 65 13.60 -22.75 34.86
CA LYS A 65 14.34 -21.56 35.31
C LYS A 65 15.68 -21.50 34.57
N ARG A 66 16.10 -20.31 34.11
CA ARG A 66 17.37 -20.15 33.38
C ARG A 66 18.55 -20.70 34.18
N LYS A 67 18.61 -20.39 35.47
CA LYS A 67 19.69 -20.84 36.37
C LYS A 67 19.83 -22.36 36.46
N ASP A 68 18.75 -23.10 36.21
CA ASP A 68 18.72 -24.57 36.28
C ASP A 68 18.97 -25.19 34.89
N SER A 69 19.17 -24.37 33.85
CA SER A 69 19.45 -24.86 32.49
C SER A 69 20.90 -25.29 32.29
N PHE A 70 21.09 -26.34 31.51
CA PHE A 70 22.40 -26.69 30.92
C PHE A 70 22.75 -25.73 29.78
N CYS A 71 21.72 -25.32 29.03
CA CYS A 71 21.83 -24.56 27.79
C CYS A 71 22.41 -23.14 28.00
N GLN A 72 22.18 -22.49 29.15
CA GLN A 72 22.79 -21.18 29.45
C GLN A 72 24.33 -21.19 29.38
N HIS A 73 24.97 -22.33 29.67
CA HIS A 73 26.43 -22.46 29.66
C HIS A 73 27.01 -22.53 28.25
N ALA A 74 26.17 -22.76 27.23
CA ALA A 74 26.56 -22.69 25.82
C ALA A 74 26.48 -21.27 25.24
N LEU A 75 25.81 -20.32 25.92
CA LEU A 75 25.58 -18.96 25.39
C LEU A 75 26.87 -18.19 25.09
N HIS A 76 27.93 -18.45 25.86
CA HIS A 76 29.19 -17.70 25.77
C HIS A 76 30.22 -18.35 24.82
N LYS A 77 29.87 -19.49 24.22
CA LYS A 77 30.77 -20.30 23.39
C LYS A 77 30.13 -20.57 22.03
N PRO A 78 30.03 -19.56 21.15
CA PRO A 78 29.52 -19.77 19.81
C PRO A 78 30.33 -20.86 19.10
N LYS A 79 29.68 -21.62 18.21
CA LYS A 79 30.27 -22.74 17.45
C LYS A 79 30.75 -23.95 18.26
N GLU A 80 30.85 -23.90 19.58
CA GLU A 80 31.32 -25.01 20.41
C GLU A 80 30.15 -25.86 20.95
N VAL A 81 30.16 -27.16 20.66
CA VAL A 81 29.20 -28.09 21.29
C VAL A 81 29.60 -28.33 22.73
N LEU A 82 28.75 -27.92 23.67
CA LEU A 82 28.92 -28.23 25.08
C LEU A 82 28.57 -29.70 25.30
N VAL A 83 29.51 -30.49 25.83
CA VAL A 83 29.31 -31.90 26.17
C VAL A 83 29.55 -32.12 27.66
N VAL A 84 28.57 -32.72 28.32
CA VAL A 84 28.62 -33.20 29.70
C VAL A 84 28.41 -34.70 29.66
N ARG A 85 29.48 -35.46 29.91
CA ARG A 85 29.46 -36.94 29.81
C ARG A 85 28.70 -37.57 30.97
N ASP A 86 28.88 -37.00 32.16
CA ASP A 86 28.24 -37.40 33.40
C ASP A 86 28.06 -36.15 34.29
N SER A 87 26.84 -35.66 34.37
CA SER A 87 26.47 -34.45 35.11
C SER A 87 26.68 -34.59 36.62
N THR A 88 26.71 -35.80 37.16
CA THR A 88 26.99 -36.04 38.59
C THR A 88 28.45 -35.76 38.96
N LYS A 89 29.33 -35.80 37.97
CA LYS A 89 30.78 -35.53 38.10
C LYS A 89 31.16 -34.14 37.61
N ASP A 90 30.26 -33.44 36.91
CA ASP A 90 30.51 -32.09 36.41
C ASP A 90 30.25 -31.06 37.51
N LEU A 91 31.28 -30.30 37.90
CA LEU A 91 31.18 -29.30 38.98
C LEU A 91 30.09 -28.24 38.73
N ARG A 92 29.75 -27.98 37.46
CA ARG A 92 28.71 -27.01 37.08
C ARG A 92 27.30 -27.54 37.33
N PHE A 93 27.11 -28.86 37.27
CA PHE A 93 25.78 -29.48 37.21
C PHE A 93 25.50 -30.49 38.32
N LYS A 94 26.50 -30.93 39.09
CA LYS A 94 26.31 -31.96 40.15
C LYS A 94 25.22 -31.61 41.17
N ASN A 95 25.01 -30.32 41.43
CA ASN A 95 24.01 -29.81 42.36
C ASN A 95 22.72 -29.31 41.68
N ASN A 96 22.58 -29.52 40.36
CA ASN A 96 21.43 -29.06 39.60
C ASN A 96 20.17 -29.89 39.95
N PRO A 97 18.99 -29.28 40.09
CA PRO A 97 17.75 -29.98 40.41
C PRO A 97 17.43 -31.15 39.47
N PHE A 98 17.71 -31.02 38.17
CA PHE A 98 17.46 -32.06 37.16
C PHE A 98 18.50 -33.19 37.16
N VAL A 99 19.57 -33.05 37.96
CA VAL A 99 20.61 -34.06 38.14
C VAL A 99 20.36 -34.85 39.43
N ILE A 100 20.08 -34.14 40.53
CA ILE A 100 19.80 -34.74 41.84
C ILE A 100 18.40 -35.38 41.86
N GLY A 101 17.41 -34.65 41.37
CA GLY A 101 16.02 -35.09 41.27
C GLY A 101 15.67 -35.63 39.89
N GLU A 102 14.38 -35.88 39.66
CA GLU A 102 13.87 -36.23 38.34
C GLU A 102 14.13 -35.09 37.33
N PRO A 103 14.49 -35.40 36.07
CA PRO A 103 14.50 -36.72 35.42
C PRO A 103 15.85 -37.44 35.51
N LYS A 104 16.72 -37.05 36.46
CA LYS A 104 18.06 -37.63 36.67
C LYS A 104 18.93 -37.56 35.41
N ILE A 105 19.01 -36.39 34.79
CA ILE A 105 19.87 -36.14 33.62
C ILE A 105 21.30 -36.51 33.99
N ARG A 106 21.96 -37.33 33.16
CA ARG A 106 23.37 -37.72 33.28
C ARG A 106 24.20 -37.24 32.11
N PHE A 107 23.65 -37.32 30.91
CA PHE A 107 24.32 -36.88 29.70
C PHE A 107 23.62 -35.65 29.11
N TYR A 108 24.42 -34.71 28.61
CA TYR A 108 23.97 -33.58 27.83
C TYR A 108 24.97 -33.29 26.72
N ALA A 109 24.48 -33.10 25.49
CA ALA A 109 25.24 -32.43 24.44
C ALA A 109 24.38 -31.39 23.74
N GLY A 110 24.85 -30.14 23.69
CA GLY A 110 24.11 -29.03 23.11
C GLY A 110 24.94 -28.22 22.12
N ALA A 111 24.42 -28.09 20.90
CA ALA A 111 24.97 -27.22 19.87
C ALA A 111 24.30 -25.84 19.93
N PRO A 112 25.08 -24.73 19.95
CA PRO A 112 24.55 -23.37 19.98
C PRO A 112 23.69 -23.03 18.76
N LEU A 113 22.57 -22.35 19.01
CA LEU A 113 21.73 -21.70 18.01
C LEU A 113 22.25 -20.27 17.81
N GLU A 114 23.24 -20.13 16.93
CA GLU A 114 23.93 -18.86 16.64
C GLU A 114 23.21 -18.06 15.54
N THR A 115 22.93 -16.79 15.82
CA THR A 115 22.37 -15.84 14.85
C THR A 115 23.43 -15.36 13.87
N PRO A 116 23.04 -14.77 12.72
CA PRO A 116 23.98 -14.13 11.80
C PRO A 116 24.84 -13.03 12.46
N ASN A 117 24.36 -12.42 13.54
CA ASN A 117 25.09 -11.41 14.31
C ASN A 117 26.04 -12.02 15.37
N GLY A 118 26.15 -13.35 15.44
CA GLY A 118 27.02 -14.07 16.36
C GLY A 118 26.47 -14.26 17.77
N ASN A 119 25.21 -13.88 18.02
CA ASN A 119 24.56 -14.09 19.31
C ASN A 119 24.01 -15.52 19.40
N VAL A 120 24.08 -16.13 20.58
CA VAL A 120 23.48 -17.46 20.80
C VAL A 120 22.11 -17.28 21.44
N LEU A 121 21.05 -17.74 20.79
CA LEU A 121 19.68 -17.64 21.33
C LEU A 121 19.33 -18.79 22.27
N GLY A 122 20.00 -19.94 22.09
CA GLY A 122 19.79 -21.14 22.88
C GLY A 122 20.52 -22.33 22.27
N THR A 123 19.97 -23.54 22.35
CA THR A 123 20.64 -24.75 21.86
C THR A 123 19.68 -25.76 21.22
N LEU A 124 20.17 -26.47 20.21
CA LEU A 124 19.69 -27.80 19.87
C LEU A 124 20.48 -28.79 20.73
N CYS A 125 19.80 -29.53 21.60
CA CYS A 125 20.47 -30.41 22.54
C CYS A 125 19.83 -31.79 22.64
N VAL A 126 20.66 -32.74 23.06
CA VAL A 126 20.31 -34.14 23.30
C VAL A 126 20.69 -34.51 24.73
N LEU A 127 19.84 -35.30 25.38
CA LEU A 127 19.98 -35.67 26.79
C LEU A 127 19.72 -37.15 27.02
N ASP A 128 20.29 -37.67 28.10
CA ASP A 128 20.02 -39.03 28.58
C ASP A 128 20.13 -39.09 30.11
N ASN A 129 19.41 -40.03 30.72
CA ASN A 129 19.52 -40.39 32.14
C ASN A 129 20.66 -41.39 32.43
N ARG A 130 21.43 -41.77 31.40
CA ARG A 130 22.67 -42.55 31.52
C ARG A 130 23.89 -41.74 31.05
N PRO A 131 25.07 -41.90 31.69
CA PRO A 131 26.30 -41.29 31.18
C PRO A 131 26.61 -41.74 29.75
N ARG A 132 27.09 -40.83 28.91
CA ARG A 132 27.46 -41.14 27.52
C ARG A 132 28.68 -40.37 27.04
N SER A 133 29.25 -40.86 25.95
CA SER A 133 30.25 -40.15 25.14
C SER A 133 29.71 -39.94 23.74
N ILE A 134 30.15 -38.88 23.07
CA ILE A 134 29.86 -38.64 21.66
C ILE A 134 31.15 -38.44 20.87
N SER A 135 31.16 -38.97 19.65
CA SER A 135 32.27 -38.81 18.71
C SER A 135 32.29 -37.41 18.08
N SER A 136 33.38 -37.09 17.37
CA SER A 136 33.49 -35.86 16.57
C SER A 136 32.41 -35.75 15.48
N ASN A 137 31.98 -36.87 14.88
CA ASN A 137 30.92 -36.89 13.88
C ASN A 137 29.56 -36.52 14.49
N HIS A 138 29.23 -37.00 15.68
CA HIS A 138 28.02 -36.60 16.39
C HIS A 138 28.03 -35.08 16.69
N LYS A 139 29.17 -34.53 17.14
CA LYS A 139 29.29 -33.08 17.36
C LYS A 139 29.04 -32.28 16.09
N LYS A 140 29.67 -32.69 14.96
CA LYS A 140 29.46 -32.07 13.65
C LYS A 140 28.00 -32.15 13.20
N ALA A 141 27.35 -33.29 13.40
CA ALA A 141 25.94 -33.47 13.06
C ALA A 141 25.05 -32.50 13.87
N LEU A 142 25.26 -32.41 15.20
CA LEU A 142 24.53 -31.47 16.05
C LEU A 142 24.75 -30.01 15.62
N GLN A 143 25.98 -29.64 15.24
CA GLN A 143 26.26 -28.29 14.71
C GLN A 143 25.52 -28.01 13.40
N ILE A 144 25.49 -28.98 12.47
CA ILE A 144 24.78 -28.85 11.20
C ILE A 144 23.27 -28.69 11.45
N LEU A 145 22.70 -29.51 12.33
CA LEU A 145 21.27 -29.45 12.67
C LEU A 145 20.92 -28.14 13.39
N ALA A 146 21.77 -27.66 14.31
CA ALA A 146 21.59 -26.37 14.98
C ALA A 146 21.63 -25.22 13.97
N LYS A 147 22.56 -25.27 13.01
CA LYS A 147 22.61 -24.32 11.89
C LYS A 147 21.32 -24.37 11.06
N LYS A 148 20.82 -25.57 10.74
CA LYS A 148 19.56 -25.72 9.99
C LYS A 148 18.33 -25.20 10.75
N ALA A 149 18.28 -25.40 12.07
CA ALA A 149 17.25 -24.81 12.91
C ALA A 149 17.33 -23.27 12.85
N MET A 150 18.54 -22.70 12.93
CA MET A 150 18.71 -21.25 12.79
C MET A 150 18.40 -20.72 11.39
N ASP A 151 18.78 -21.41 10.32
CA ASP A 151 18.43 -21.05 8.94
C ASP A 151 16.89 -20.94 8.78
N TYR A 152 16.17 -21.89 9.37
CA TYR A 152 14.71 -21.88 9.40
C TYR A 152 14.14 -20.69 10.21
N LEU A 153 14.63 -20.47 11.43
CA LEU A 153 14.21 -19.34 12.27
C LEU A 153 14.49 -17.98 11.63
N ASN A 154 15.62 -17.84 10.93
CA ASN A 154 15.98 -16.65 10.15
C ASN A 154 14.99 -16.42 9.01
N THR A 155 14.66 -17.48 8.27
CA THR A 155 13.70 -17.42 7.16
C THR A 155 12.32 -17.01 7.66
N ARG A 156 11.85 -17.64 8.75
CA ARG A 156 10.59 -17.29 9.41
C ARG A 156 10.55 -15.83 9.84
N LYS A 157 11.62 -15.31 10.46
CA LYS A 157 11.73 -13.90 10.83
C LYS A 157 11.59 -12.98 9.60
N LEU A 158 12.32 -13.28 8.52
CA LEU A 158 12.28 -12.48 7.30
C LEU A 158 10.87 -12.46 6.68
N LEU A 159 10.18 -13.60 6.65
CA LEU A 159 8.80 -13.69 6.15
C LEU A 159 7.84 -12.83 6.98
N LEU A 160 7.95 -12.85 8.31
CA LEU A 160 7.13 -12.00 9.18
C LEU A 160 7.38 -10.51 8.94
N GLU A 161 8.66 -10.11 8.80
CA GLU A 161 9.03 -8.73 8.50
C GLU A 161 8.52 -8.27 7.11
N GLN A 162 8.61 -9.14 6.10
CA GLN A 162 8.09 -8.88 4.75
C GLN A 162 6.57 -8.72 4.75
N ASN A 163 5.84 -9.60 5.43
CA ASN A 163 4.38 -9.54 5.51
C ASN A 163 3.92 -8.23 6.17
N SER A 164 4.54 -7.84 7.30
CA SER A 164 4.23 -6.57 7.97
C SER A 164 4.52 -5.36 7.08
N LYS A 165 5.59 -5.41 6.27
CA LYS A 165 5.91 -4.35 5.31
C LYS A 165 4.92 -4.28 4.16
N ILE A 166 4.47 -5.42 3.63
CA ILE A 166 3.43 -5.50 2.61
C ILE A 166 2.13 -4.89 3.14
N GLU A 167 1.71 -5.25 4.35
CA GLU A 167 0.50 -4.70 4.99
C GLU A 167 0.59 -3.18 5.15
N THR A 168 1.73 -2.68 5.61
CA THR A 168 1.98 -1.24 5.77
C THR A 168 1.88 -0.52 4.42
N ASN A 169 2.56 -1.03 3.39
CA ASN A 169 2.54 -0.45 2.05
C ASN A 169 1.11 -0.46 1.45
N ILE A 170 0.35 -1.55 1.62
CA ILE A 170 -1.04 -1.62 1.18
C ILE A 170 -1.88 -0.56 1.89
N SER A 171 -1.71 -0.39 3.20
CA SER A 171 -2.42 0.64 3.95
C SER A 171 -2.07 2.05 3.48
N GLU A 172 -0.80 2.32 3.16
CA GLU A 172 -0.36 3.62 2.64
C GLU A 172 -0.93 3.90 1.25
N LEU A 173 -0.85 2.93 0.33
CA LEU A 173 -1.44 3.04 -1.01
C LEU A 173 -2.94 3.28 -0.94
N LYS A 174 -3.65 2.56 -0.08
CA LYS A 174 -5.09 2.76 0.14
C LYS A 174 -5.38 4.19 0.60
N LYS A 175 -4.65 4.71 1.60
CA LYS A 175 -4.79 6.10 2.04
C LYS A 175 -4.53 7.10 0.91
N LEU A 176 -3.49 6.90 0.11
CA LEU A 176 -3.24 7.76 -1.05
C LEU A 176 -4.41 7.73 -2.04
N THR A 177 -4.90 6.54 -2.38
CA THR A 177 -6.00 6.39 -3.35
C THR A 177 -7.34 6.92 -2.84
N ASP A 178 -7.55 6.92 -1.52
CA ASP A 178 -8.78 7.41 -0.89
C ASP A 178 -8.80 8.95 -0.75
N ASN A 179 -7.64 9.61 -0.82
CA ASN A 179 -7.51 11.07 -0.74
C ASN A 179 -7.40 11.76 -2.12
N VAL A 180 -7.44 11.01 -3.23
CA VAL A 180 -7.50 11.60 -4.56
C VAL A 180 -8.92 12.14 -4.82
N PRO A 181 -9.08 13.37 -5.35
CA PRO A 181 -10.39 13.90 -5.71
C PRO A 181 -10.98 13.10 -6.88
N GLY A 182 -11.82 12.11 -6.57
CA GLY A 182 -12.42 11.20 -7.54
C GLY A 182 -12.45 9.76 -7.05
N GLY A 183 -12.70 8.83 -7.97
CA GLY A 183 -12.58 7.39 -7.72
C GLY A 183 -11.48 6.80 -8.59
N ILE A 184 -10.58 6.00 -8.03
CA ILE A 184 -9.55 5.26 -8.80
C ILE A 184 -10.06 3.84 -8.98
N PHE A 185 -9.79 3.25 -10.13
CA PHE A 185 -10.21 1.88 -10.42
C PHE A 185 -9.17 1.11 -11.24
N GLN A 186 -9.26 -0.20 -11.12
CA GLN A 186 -8.66 -1.17 -12.02
C GLN A 186 -9.78 -2.10 -12.49
N LEU A 187 -10.10 -2.02 -13.77
CA LEU A 187 -11.12 -2.85 -14.42
C LEU A 187 -10.42 -3.93 -15.25
N LYS A 188 -10.81 -5.18 -15.08
CA LYS A 188 -10.33 -6.30 -15.89
C LYS A 188 -11.41 -6.71 -16.88
N MET A 189 -11.00 -6.98 -18.11
CA MET A 189 -11.74 -7.75 -19.08
C MET A 189 -11.05 -9.10 -19.25
N ASP A 190 -11.75 -10.17 -18.90
CA ASP A 190 -11.24 -11.53 -19.10
C ASP A 190 -11.24 -11.91 -20.61
N PRO A 191 -10.63 -13.04 -21.01
CA PRO A 191 -10.65 -13.49 -22.40
C PRO A 191 -12.04 -13.79 -22.97
N ASN A 192 -13.07 -13.97 -22.12
CA ASN A 192 -14.46 -14.19 -22.53
C ASN A 192 -15.23 -12.87 -22.74
N GLY A 193 -14.63 -11.74 -22.35
CA GLY A 193 -15.23 -10.40 -22.45
C GLY A 193 -16.00 -9.98 -21.20
N GLU A 194 -15.96 -10.75 -20.11
CA GLU A 194 -16.58 -10.37 -18.84
C GLU A 194 -15.75 -9.29 -18.14
N LEU A 195 -16.45 -8.31 -17.55
CA LEU A 195 -15.85 -7.18 -16.86
C LEU A 195 -15.91 -7.35 -15.35
N ASN A 196 -14.80 -7.12 -14.66
CA ASN A 196 -14.76 -7.14 -13.19
C ASN A 196 -13.81 -6.07 -12.64
N PHE A 197 -14.16 -5.43 -11.53
CA PHE A 197 -13.19 -4.55 -10.84
C PHE A 197 -12.21 -5.40 -10.03
N GLU A 198 -10.92 -5.27 -10.30
CA GLU A 198 -9.86 -5.81 -9.41
C GLU A 198 -9.53 -4.83 -8.28
N PHE A 199 -9.78 -3.54 -8.51
CA PHE A 199 -9.63 -2.50 -7.51
C PHE A 199 -10.63 -1.37 -7.75
N LEU A 200 -11.17 -0.84 -6.66
CA LEU A 200 -12.01 0.36 -6.67
C LEU A 200 -11.71 1.14 -5.38
N SER A 201 -11.34 2.42 -5.48
CA SER A 201 -11.01 3.23 -4.31
C SER A 201 -12.28 3.73 -3.59
N SER A 202 -12.17 4.05 -2.30
CA SER A 202 -13.34 4.50 -1.54
C SER A 202 -13.83 5.89 -1.93
N GLY A 203 -13.02 6.67 -2.65
CA GLY A 203 -13.43 7.93 -3.25
C GLY A 203 -14.64 7.79 -4.20
N MET A 204 -14.87 6.57 -4.72
CA MET A 204 -16.09 6.25 -5.47
C MET A 204 -17.38 6.43 -4.65
N LYS A 205 -17.34 6.19 -3.34
CA LYS A 205 -18.49 6.37 -2.44
C LYS A 205 -18.92 7.83 -2.36
N ALA A 206 -17.96 8.77 -2.47
CA ALA A 206 -18.26 10.20 -2.50
C ALA A 206 -18.90 10.62 -3.83
N LEU A 207 -18.47 10.02 -4.95
CA LEU A 207 -19.04 10.27 -6.27
C LEU A 207 -20.47 9.69 -6.41
N HIS A 208 -20.70 8.49 -5.87
CA HIS A 208 -21.97 7.78 -5.98
C HIS A 208 -22.47 7.27 -4.61
N PRO A 209 -22.99 8.14 -3.74
CA PRO A 209 -23.42 7.78 -2.39
C PRO A 209 -24.66 6.87 -2.34
N THR A 210 -25.38 6.72 -3.46
CA THR A 210 -26.62 5.94 -3.54
C THR A 210 -26.40 4.49 -3.96
N ILE A 211 -25.21 4.11 -4.43
CA ILE A 211 -24.90 2.75 -4.85
C ILE A 211 -24.25 1.97 -3.72
N ASN A 212 -24.62 0.70 -3.57
CA ASN A 212 -23.87 -0.22 -2.74
C ASN A 212 -22.51 -0.52 -3.40
N PHE A 213 -21.45 0.01 -2.79
CA PHE A 213 -20.07 -0.14 -3.26
C PHE A 213 -19.63 -1.60 -3.41
N GLU A 214 -20.06 -2.49 -2.51
CA GLU A 214 -19.68 -3.92 -2.57
C GLU A 214 -20.34 -4.66 -3.73
N GLU A 215 -21.55 -4.25 -4.08
CA GLU A 215 -22.30 -4.80 -5.21
C GLU A 215 -21.70 -4.29 -6.52
N TRP A 216 -21.40 -2.99 -6.60
CA TRP A 216 -20.80 -2.41 -7.79
C TRP A 216 -19.39 -2.94 -8.08
N ALA A 217 -18.59 -3.22 -7.05
CA ALA A 217 -17.28 -3.84 -7.23
C ALA A 217 -17.37 -5.22 -7.91
N LYS A 218 -18.48 -5.95 -7.72
CA LYS A 218 -18.72 -7.27 -8.31
C LYS A 218 -19.39 -7.22 -9.68
N SER A 219 -20.12 -6.15 -9.97
CA SER A 219 -20.90 -5.99 -11.21
C SER A 219 -20.69 -4.59 -11.77
N PRO A 220 -19.62 -4.37 -12.55
CA PRO A 220 -19.32 -3.07 -13.14
C PRO A 220 -20.47 -2.47 -13.97
N GLU A 221 -21.30 -3.34 -14.55
CA GLU A 221 -22.46 -3.00 -15.39
C GLU A 221 -23.51 -2.17 -14.65
N LEU A 222 -23.57 -2.27 -13.30
CA LEU A 222 -24.47 -1.44 -12.49
C LEU A 222 -24.21 0.05 -12.73
N GLY A 223 -22.96 0.43 -12.98
CA GLY A 223 -22.59 1.82 -13.29
C GLY A 223 -23.20 2.33 -14.60
N PHE A 224 -23.42 1.44 -15.58
CA PHE A 224 -23.98 1.82 -16.88
C PHE A 224 -25.44 2.30 -16.76
N SER A 225 -26.19 1.76 -15.80
CA SER A 225 -27.57 2.17 -15.56
C SER A 225 -27.72 3.63 -15.07
N LEU A 226 -26.63 4.22 -14.56
CA LEU A 226 -26.62 5.60 -14.10
C LEU A 226 -26.26 6.59 -15.20
N ILE A 227 -25.70 6.13 -16.31
CA ILE A 227 -25.28 7.02 -17.40
C ILE A 227 -26.52 7.59 -18.08
N HIS A 228 -26.45 8.86 -18.46
CA HIS A 228 -27.54 9.51 -19.19
C HIS A 228 -27.85 8.76 -20.50
N PRO A 229 -29.13 8.61 -20.91
CA PRO A 229 -29.52 7.85 -22.11
C PRO A 229 -28.81 8.26 -23.40
N ASP A 230 -28.50 9.54 -23.58
CA ASP A 230 -27.76 10.00 -24.77
C ASP A 230 -26.27 9.64 -24.73
N ASP A 231 -25.71 9.42 -23.54
CA ASP A 231 -24.26 9.27 -23.34
C ASP A 231 -23.84 7.80 -23.25
N ILE A 232 -24.77 6.88 -22.96
CA ILE A 232 -24.46 5.45 -22.76
C ILE A 232 -23.90 4.77 -24.01
N GLY A 233 -24.46 5.05 -25.20
CA GLY A 233 -23.99 4.48 -26.45
C GLY A 233 -22.54 4.87 -26.78
N PRO A 234 -22.22 6.19 -26.81
CA PRO A 234 -20.85 6.66 -26.96
C PRO A 234 -19.89 6.12 -25.88
N PHE A 235 -20.34 6.03 -24.63
CA PHE A 235 -19.54 5.49 -23.53
C PHE A 235 -19.16 4.03 -23.75
N GLN A 236 -20.14 3.15 -24.02
CA GLN A 236 -19.90 1.72 -24.24
C GLN A 236 -19.00 1.49 -25.45
N LYS A 237 -19.23 2.25 -26.54
CA LYS A 237 -18.37 2.19 -27.72
C LYS A 237 -16.92 2.56 -27.39
N SER A 238 -16.71 3.67 -26.69
CA SER A 238 -15.36 4.13 -26.33
C SER A 238 -14.63 3.16 -25.38
N LEU A 239 -15.36 2.56 -24.43
CA LEU A 239 -14.82 1.51 -23.56
C LEU A 239 -14.41 0.27 -24.36
N SER A 240 -15.30 -0.21 -25.25
CA SER A 240 -15.03 -1.35 -26.12
C SER A 240 -13.83 -1.10 -27.05
N ASP A 241 -13.78 0.07 -27.68
CA ASP A 241 -12.68 0.46 -28.58
C ASP A 241 -11.34 0.47 -27.83
N SER A 242 -11.32 1.00 -26.60
CA SER A 242 -10.13 1.02 -25.74
C SER A 242 -9.66 -0.40 -25.36
N LEU A 243 -10.59 -1.26 -24.95
CA LEU A 243 -10.30 -2.64 -24.56
C LEU A 243 -9.75 -3.48 -25.72
N LEU A 244 -10.32 -3.32 -26.91
CA LEU A 244 -9.95 -4.10 -28.10
C LEU A 244 -8.70 -3.54 -28.80
N SER A 245 -8.58 -2.22 -28.91
CA SER A 245 -7.51 -1.55 -29.67
C SER A 245 -6.36 -1.07 -28.82
N LEU A 246 -6.41 -1.27 -27.49
CA LEU A 246 -5.42 -0.82 -26.52
C LEU A 246 -5.14 0.69 -26.57
N THR A 247 -6.17 1.49 -26.88
CA THR A 247 -6.10 2.96 -26.89
C THR A 247 -6.59 3.55 -25.56
N PRO A 248 -6.15 4.74 -25.13
CA PRO A 248 -6.64 5.35 -23.90
C PRO A 248 -8.16 5.55 -23.90
N PHE A 249 -8.82 5.20 -22.79
CA PHE A 249 -10.26 5.42 -22.58
C PHE A 249 -10.47 6.77 -21.89
N CYS A 250 -10.91 7.76 -22.64
CA CYS A 250 -11.15 9.11 -22.13
C CYS A 250 -12.50 9.63 -22.63
N ILE A 251 -13.46 9.85 -21.73
CA ILE A 251 -14.78 10.38 -22.11
C ILE A 251 -15.40 11.23 -21.01
N GLU A 252 -16.12 12.28 -21.42
CA GLU A 252 -16.97 13.11 -20.57
C GLU A 252 -18.42 12.67 -20.77
N TYR A 253 -19.13 12.45 -19.67
CA TYR A 253 -20.47 11.88 -19.71
C TYR A 253 -21.26 12.29 -18.46
N ARG A 254 -22.58 12.28 -18.58
CA ARG A 254 -23.48 12.62 -17.48
C ARG A 254 -23.86 11.36 -16.72
N VAL A 255 -23.78 11.44 -15.40
CA VAL A 255 -24.12 10.34 -14.48
C VAL A 255 -25.16 10.81 -13.49
N LYS A 256 -26.18 9.97 -13.29
CA LYS A 256 -27.24 10.21 -12.32
C LYS A 256 -26.68 10.07 -10.90
N VAL A 257 -26.78 11.14 -10.13
CA VAL A 257 -26.43 11.19 -8.70
C VAL A 257 -27.66 11.68 -7.95
N LYS A 258 -28.27 10.82 -7.15
CA LYS A 258 -29.59 11.05 -6.53
C LYS A 258 -30.66 11.35 -7.59
N ASN A 259 -31.10 12.60 -7.72
CA ASN A 259 -32.17 13.04 -8.63
C ASN A 259 -31.67 13.91 -9.80
N GLU A 260 -30.38 14.19 -9.88
CA GLU A 260 -29.81 15.08 -10.90
C GLU A 260 -28.69 14.40 -11.66
N TYR A 261 -28.32 14.96 -12.81
CA TYR A 261 -27.20 14.49 -13.61
C TYR A 261 -25.98 15.38 -13.40
N ASN A 262 -24.87 14.77 -13.03
CA ASN A 262 -23.57 15.43 -12.91
C ASN A 262 -22.67 15.02 -14.06
N TRP A 263 -21.88 15.96 -14.57
CA TRP A 263 -20.81 15.71 -15.51
C TRP A 263 -19.64 15.02 -14.82
N HIS A 264 -19.28 13.87 -15.36
CA HIS A 264 -18.15 13.07 -14.94
C HIS A 264 -17.16 12.94 -16.09
N TYR A 265 -15.89 12.77 -15.75
CA TYR A 265 -14.82 12.45 -16.68
C TYR A 265 -14.16 11.15 -16.23
N ILE A 266 -14.03 10.21 -17.16
CA ILE A 266 -13.20 9.03 -16.99
C ILE A 266 -11.94 9.17 -17.83
N SER A 267 -10.79 8.81 -17.25
CA SER A 267 -9.53 8.64 -17.95
C SER A 267 -8.88 7.35 -17.49
N ALA A 268 -8.64 6.44 -18.43
CA ALA A 268 -8.01 5.17 -18.17
C ALA A 268 -7.08 4.74 -19.31
N LYS A 269 -6.11 3.89 -18.97
CA LYS A 269 -5.18 3.29 -19.94
C LYS A 269 -5.30 1.78 -19.90
N PRO A 270 -5.50 1.12 -21.06
CA PRO A 270 -5.52 -0.32 -21.14
C PRO A 270 -4.09 -0.90 -21.14
N GLN A 271 -3.96 -2.12 -20.62
CA GLN A 271 -2.74 -2.91 -20.65
C GLN A 271 -3.09 -4.37 -20.88
N LYS A 272 -2.49 -4.98 -21.89
CA LYS A 272 -2.67 -6.42 -22.18
C LYS A 272 -1.82 -7.26 -21.24
N MET A 273 -2.42 -8.30 -20.68
CA MET A 273 -1.79 -9.21 -19.75
C MET A 273 -1.31 -10.50 -20.44
N PRO A 274 -0.32 -11.21 -19.87
CA PRO A 274 0.18 -12.47 -20.45
C PRO A 274 -0.87 -13.59 -20.54
N ASP A 275 -1.87 -13.58 -19.66
CA ASP A 275 -3.00 -14.53 -19.65
C ASP A 275 -4.06 -14.24 -20.73
N GLY A 276 -3.86 -13.21 -21.55
CA GLY A 276 -4.77 -12.78 -22.60
C GLY A 276 -5.82 -11.76 -22.15
N SER A 277 -5.95 -11.49 -20.85
CA SER A 277 -6.85 -10.46 -20.32
C SER A 277 -6.36 -9.04 -20.60
N VAL A 278 -7.25 -8.05 -20.43
CA VAL A 278 -6.91 -6.62 -20.54
C VAL A 278 -7.29 -5.91 -19.25
N LEU A 279 -6.36 -5.14 -18.69
CA LEU A 279 -6.57 -4.29 -17.51
C LEU A 279 -6.66 -2.82 -17.90
N LEU A 280 -7.70 -2.12 -17.43
CA LEU A 280 -7.83 -0.67 -17.51
C LEU A 280 -7.51 -0.06 -16.15
N TYR A 281 -6.47 0.77 -16.11
CA TYR A 281 -6.11 1.58 -14.95
C TYR A 281 -6.61 3.00 -15.15
N GLY A 282 -7.46 3.50 -14.26
CA GLY A 282 -8.05 4.80 -14.48
C GLY A 282 -8.60 5.50 -13.25
N SER A 283 -9.18 6.66 -13.51
CA SER A 283 -9.88 7.46 -12.53
C SER A 283 -11.18 8.03 -13.07
N PHE A 284 -12.13 8.23 -12.16
CA PHE A 284 -13.38 8.94 -12.33
C PHE A 284 -13.30 10.26 -11.60
N GLN A 285 -13.73 11.34 -12.22
CA GLN A 285 -13.74 12.67 -11.62
C GLN A 285 -15.09 13.32 -11.87
N ASN A 286 -15.62 14.02 -10.86
CA ASN A 286 -16.72 14.96 -11.08
C ASN A 286 -16.15 16.25 -11.67
N ILE A 287 -16.68 16.68 -12.82
CA ILE A 287 -16.22 17.85 -13.57
C ILE A 287 -17.29 18.94 -13.69
N ASN A 288 -18.38 18.90 -12.91
CA ASN A 288 -19.43 19.94 -12.94
C ASN A 288 -18.84 21.34 -12.81
N ASN A 289 -17.98 21.56 -11.81
CA ASN A 289 -17.33 22.85 -11.61
C ASN A 289 -16.55 23.32 -12.84
N ARG A 290 -15.96 22.39 -13.61
CA ARG A 290 -15.23 22.70 -14.84
C ARG A 290 -16.18 23.09 -15.97
N ILE A 291 -17.29 22.35 -16.13
CA ILE A 291 -18.32 22.63 -17.14
C ILE A 291 -19.02 23.97 -16.84
N GLU A 292 -19.45 24.20 -15.60
CA GLU A 292 -20.04 25.47 -15.18
C GLU A 292 -19.11 26.65 -15.43
N PHE A 293 -17.81 26.47 -15.15
CA PHE A 293 -16.82 27.50 -15.42
C PHE A 293 -16.64 27.77 -16.92
N GLY A 294 -16.58 26.72 -17.75
CA GLY A 294 -16.51 26.83 -19.21
C GLY A 294 -17.72 27.59 -19.76
N ASN A 295 -18.93 27.17 -19.39
CA ASN A 295 -20.18 27.82 -19.83
C ASN A 295 -20.24 29.29 -19.38
N ALA A 296 -19.79 29.59 -18.16
CA ALA A 296 -19.72 30.97 -17.68
C ALA A 296 -18.76 31.84 -18.50
N LEU A 297 -17.61 31.30 -18.92
CA LEU A 297 -16.67 32.00 -19.80
C LEU A 297 -17.23 32.21 -21.21
N GLU A 298 -17.89 31.20 -21.78
CA GLU A 298 -18.55 31.33 -23.09
C GLU A 298 -19.64 32.38 -23.08
N GLN A 299 -20.50 32.39 -22.05
CA GLN A 299 -21.53 33.42 -21.88
C GLN A 299 -20.93 34.81 -21.78
N ILE A 300 -19.86 34.96 -20.97
CA ILE A 300 -19.14 36.24 -20.87
C ILE A 300 -18.59 36.65 -22.25
N SER A 301 -17.95 35.73 -22.97
CA SER A 301 -17.41 36.03 -24.30
C SER A 301 -18.50 36.45 -25.29
N PHE A 302 -19.66 35.80 -25.26
CA PHE A 302 -20.82 36.14 -26.07
C PHE A 302 -21.36 37.54 -25.74
N ASP A 303 -21.60 37.82 -24.46
CA ASP A 303 -22.13 39.11 -23.99
C ASP A 303 -21.20 40.27 -24.38
N ILE A 304 -19.88 40.09 -24.18
CA ILE A 304 -18.86 41.06 -24.58
C ILE A 304 -18.92 41.31 -26.09
N SER A 305 -18.98 40.25 -26.89
CA SER A 305 -19.02 40.36 -28.36
C SER A 305 -20.25 41.12 -28.85
N HIS A 306 -21.41 40.90 -28.21
CA HIS A 306 -22.64 41.59 -28.57
C HIS A 306 -22.60 43.08 -28.21
N VAL A 307 -22.12 43.40 -27.00
CA VAL A 307 -22.07 44.79 -26.51
C VAL A 307 -21.00 45.61 -27.22
N LEU A 308 -19.81 45.03 -27.50
CA LEU A 308 -18.73 45.72 -28.23
C LEU A 308 -19.10 46.01 -29.69
N ARG A 309 -19.98 45.19 -30.30
CA ARG A 309 -20.37 45.35 -31.71
C ARG A 309 -20.99 46.72 -31.96
N LYS A 310 -21.85 47.21 -31.08
CA LYS A 310 -22.56 48.49 -31.23
C LYS A 310 -21.62 49.71 -31.34
N PRO A 311 -20.74 50.00 -30.37
CA PRO A 311 -19.83 51.13 -30.46
C PRO A 311 -18.84 50.98 -31.63
N VAL A 312 -18.35 49.77 -31.90
CA VAL A 312 -17.45 49.52 -33.05
C VAL A 312 -18.16 49.79 -34.38
N THR A 313 -19.39 49.33 -34.57
CA THR A 313 -20.17 49.61 -35.80
C THR A 313 -20.48 51.10 -35.93
N SER A 314 -20.80 51.79 -34.84
CA SER A 314 -21.01 53.25 -34.85
C SER A 314 -19.73 54.00 -35.22
N LEU A 315 -18.58 53.62 -34.67
CA LEU A 315 -17.30 54.22 -35.02
C LEU A 315 -16.95 53.98 -36.49
N LEU A 316 -17.11 52.75 -36.98
CA LEU A 316 -16.87 52.41 -38.39
C LEU A 316 -17.79 53.20 -39.35
N GLY A 317 -19.06 53.34 -39.00
CA GLY A 317 -19.99 54.15 -39.79
C GLY A 317 -19.62 55.63 -39.81
N LEU A 318 -19.24 56.20 -38.66
CA LEU A 318 -18.78 57.58 -38.56
C LEU A 318 -17.47 57.81 -39.34
N THR A 319 -16.52 56.88 -39.28
CA THR A 319 -15.29 56.99 -40.05
C THR A 319 -15.54 56.85 -41.55
N GLN A 320 -16.44 55.95 -41.97
CA GLN A 320 -16.78 55.80 -43.37
C GLN A 320 -17.46 57.04 -43.95
N LEU A 321 -18.31 57.72 -43.16
CA LEU A 321 -18.90 59.02 -43.54
C LEU A 321 -17.85 60.12 -43.71
N LEU A 322 -16.77 60.08 -42.92
CA LEU A 322 -15.63 61.00 -43.06
C LEU A 322 -14.74 60.67 -44.27
N GLU A 323 -14.67 59.39 -44.68
CA GLU A 323 -13.90 58.93 -45.84
C GLU A 323 -14.62 59.17 -47.18
N ASP A 324 -15.96 59.29 -47.19
CA ASP A 324 -16.80 59.30 -48.40
C ASP A 324 -16.68 60.55 -49.31
N GLY A 325 -15.59 61.32 -49.19
CA GLY A 325 -15.17 62.35 -50.15
C GLY A 325 -16.10 63.55 -50.35
N LYS A 326 -17.22 63.63 -49.62
CA LYS A 326 -18.10 64.80 -49.62
C LYS A 326 -17.40 65.98 -48.92
N ALA A 327 -17.63 67.19 -49.41
CA ALA A 327 -17.11 68.40 -48.78
C ALA A 327 -17.81 68.64 -47.43
N ILE A 328 -17.28 68.04 -46.37
CA ILE A 328 -17.74 68.22 -44.98
C ILE A 328 -17.26 69.58 -44.49
N ASN A 329 -18.17 70.41 -43.99
CA ASN A 329 -17.78 71.70 -43.43
C ASN A 329 -17.16 71.54 -42.03
N LYS A 330 -16.44 72.57 -41.56
CA LYS A 330 -15.75 72.53 -40.25
C LYS A 330 -16.69 72.24 -39.07
N SER A 331 -17.96 72.63 -39.17
CA SER A 331 -18.97 72.41 -38.12
C SER A 331 -19.38 70.94 -38.05
N GLU A 332 -19.69 70.33 -39.19
CA GLU A 332 -20.05 68.91 -39.31
C GLU A 332 -18.88 68.00 -38.91
N LEU A 333 -17.64 68.37 -39.29
CA LEU A 333 -16.44 67.64 -38.86
C LEU A 333 -16.30 67.65 -37.33
N MET A 334 -16.51 68.79 -36.68
CA MET A 334 -16.47 68.90 -35.22
C MET A 334 -17.59 68.09 -34.55
N GLU A 335 -18.75 68.00 -35.18
CA GLU A 335 -19.87 67.18 -34.70
C GLU A 335 -19.54 65.67 -34.75
N TYR A 336 -19.02 65.18 -35.89
CA TYR A 336 -18.58 63.79 -36.03
C TYR A 336 -17.43 63.43 -35.08
N VAL A 337 -16.45 64.32 -34.90
CA VAL A 337 -15.39 64.16 -33.89
C VAL A 337 -15.99 64.08 -32.48
N GLY A 338 -17.03 64.86 -32.19
CA GLY A 338 -17.80 64.80 -30.94
C GLY A 338 -18.46 63.43 -30.74
N TYR A 339 -19.13 62.89 -31.76
CA TYR A 339 -19.75 61.57 -31.71
C TYR A 339 -18.72 60.45 -31.55
N ILE A 340 -17.62 60.47 -32.32
CA ILE A 340 -16.52 59.51 -32.19
C ILE A 340 -15.96 59.53 -30.77
N LYS A 341 -15.70 60.72 -30.21
CA LYS A 341 -15.22 60.88 -28.84
C LYS A 341 -16.21 60.32 -27.82
N SER A 342 -17.51 60.59 -27.98
CA SER A 342 -18.55 60.06 -27.08
C SER A 342 -18.57 58.53 -27.09
N VAL A 343 -18.59 57.92 -28.28
CA VAL A 343 -18.62 56.45 -28.43
C VAL A 343 -17.32 55.82 -27.89
N SER A 344 -16.18 56.52 -28.03
CA SER A 344 -14.89 56.06 -27.50
C SER A 344 -14.83 56.10 -25.97
N ILE A 345 -15.44 57.11 -25.35
CA ILE A 345 -15.56 57.21 -23.88
C ILE A 345 -16.50 56.12 -23.34
N GLU A 346 -17.63 55.87 -24.02
CA GLU A 346 -18.57 54.80 -23.66
C GLU A 346 -17.87 53.43 -23.73
N LEU A 347 -17.03 53.21 -24.75
CA LEU A 347 -16.23 52.00 -24.90
C LEU A 347 -15.18 51.84 -23.79
N ASP A 348 -14.44 52.90 -23.43
CA ASP A 348 -13.47 52.86 -22.31
C ASP A 348 -14.17 52.51 -21.00
N GLN A 349 -15.29 53.18 -20.69
CA GLN A 349 -16.05 52.92 -19.47
C GLN A 349 -16.54 51.47 -19.42
N PHE A 350 -17.06 50.94 -20.53
CA PHE A 350 -17.47 49.55 -20.62
C PHE A 350 -16.31 48.57 -20.34
N THR A 351 -15.13 48.79 -20.93
CA THR A 351 -13.98 47.89 -20.70
C THR A 351 -13.55 47.85 -19.23
N ARG A 352 -13.67 48.98 -18.51
CA ARG A 352 -13.39 49.05 -17.06
C ARG A 352 -14.41 48.29 -16.23
N ASP A 353 -15.69 48.42 -16.54
CA ASP A 353 -16.77 47.73 -15.83
C ASP A 353 -16.67 46.20 -16.04
N LEU A 354 -16.28 45.78 -17.23
CA LEU A 354 -16.04 44.38 -17.59
C LEU A 354 -14.87 43.78 -16.80
N ASP A 355 -13.74 44.49 -16.67
CA ASP A 355 -12.61 44.04 -15.84
C ASP A 355 -13.02 43.92 -14.35
N LYS A 356 -13.87 44.82 -13.86
CA LYS A 356 -14.41 44.74 -12.49
C LYS A 356 -15.27 43.50 -12.28
N ILE A 357 -16.22 43.23 -13.19
CA ILE A 357 -17.09 42.03 -13.14
C ILE A 357 -16.25 40.75 -13.20
N TYR A 358 -15.24 40.70 -14.09
CA TYR A 358 -14.33 39.56 -14.19
C TYR A 358 -13.60 39.29 -12.87
N ARG A 359 -13.04 40.33 -12.23
CA ARG A 359 -12.34 40.21 -10.93
C ARG A 359 -13.27 39.74 -9.81
N GLU A 360 -14.51 40.22 -9.77
CA GLU A 360 -15.51 39.81 -8.77
C GLU A 360 -15.91 38.34 -8.92
N LYS A 361 -16.24 37.91 -10.15
CA LYS A 361 -16.54 36.49 -10.41
C LYS A 361 -15.34 35.61 -10.05
N ARG A 362 -14.12 35.97 -10.46
CA ARG A 362 -12.89 35.21 -10.15
C ARG A 362 -12.66 35.05 -8.63
N LYS A 363 -12.93 36.08 -7.83
CA LYS A 363 -12.84 35.99 -6.35
C LYS A 363 -13.87 35.02 -5.77
N LYS A 364 -15.13 35.08 -6.21
CA LYS A 364 -16.23 34.22 -5.74
C LYS A 364 -15.98 32.73 -6.04
N PHE A 365 -15.30 32.43 -7.15
CA PHE A 365 -14.90 31.07 -7.49
C PHE A 365 -13.77 30.53 -6.59
N ASN A 366 -12.76 31.34 -6.30
CA ASN A 366 -11.68 30.91 -5.40
C ASN A 366 -12.14 30.67 -3.96
N SER A 367 -13.20 31.35 -3.50
CA SER A 367 -13.78 31.12 -2.17
C SER A 367 -14.60 29.83 -2.04
N LYS A 368 -15.02 29.19 -3.14
CA LYS A 368 -15.76 27.91 -3.13
C LYS A 368 -14.84 26.67 -3.20
N LYS A 369 -13.52 26.87 -3.32
CA LYS A 369 -12.50 25.80 -3.37
C LYS A 369 -11.97 25.39 -1.99
N ASN A 370 -12.32 26.13 -0.94
CA ASN A 370 -12.07 25.79 0.46
C ASN A 370 -13.36 25.27 1.08
#